data_AF-A0A1V1TJZ9-F1
#
_entry.id   AF-A0A1V1TJZ9-F1
#
_cell.length_a   1.000
_cell.length_b   1.000
_cell.length_c   1.000
_cell.angle_alpha   90.00
_cell.angle_beta   90.00
_cell.angle_gamma   90.00
#
_symmetry.space_group_name_H-M   'P 1'
#
loop_
_entity.id
_entity.type
_entity.pdbx_description
1 polymer ?
#
loop_
_entity_poly.entity_id
_entity_poly.type
_entity_poly.pdbx_seq_one_letter_code
_entity_poly.pdbx_strand_id
1 'polypeptide(L)'
;MPVSLISSLRALSLRTKPAFRIVPTLRRQQPAVRSISQNALAPAQAQRPAIMRPSAAIRATLLQQQTRGMKVHSSVKKRCEHCKVVRRKAGKRHRGYLYIICSANPRHKQRQG
;
A
#
# COMPACT_ATOMS: atom_id res chain seq x y z
N MET A 1 65.65 19.95 -12.03
CA MET A 1 66.53 18.80 -12.29
C MET A 1 66.29 17.75 -11.20
N PRO A 2 66.24 16.46 -11.56
CA PRO A 2 65.16 15.54 -11.23
C PRO A 2 65.55 14.46 -10.20
N VAL A 3 64.57 13.88 -9.51
CA VAL A 3 64.54 12.48 -9.02
C VAL A 3 63.16 12.23 -8.41
N SER A 4 62.23 11.52 -9.09
CA SER A 4 62.03 10.07 -9.00
C SER A 4 61.99 9.58 -7.55
N LEU A 5 60.89 9.00 -7.05
CA LEU A 5 60.68 7.57 -7.13
C LEU A 5 59.21 7.18 -6.87
N ILE A 6 58.73 6.33 -7.77
CA ILE A 6 57.47 5.59 -7.75
C ILE A 6 57.50 4.63 -6.56
N SER A 7 56.51 4.69 -5.66
CA SER A 7 56.35 3.71 -4.59
C SER A 7 55.12 2.86 -4.81
N SER A 8 55.37 1.72 -5.47
CA SER A 8 54.81 0.40 -5.23
C SER A 8 53.30 0.26 -4.97
N LEU A 9 52.62 -0.25 -5.98
CA LEU A 9 51.36 -1.00 -5.90
C LEU A 9 51.47 -2.14 -4.88
N ARG A 10 50.75 -2.04 -3.76
CA ARG A 10 50.55 -3.17 -2.84
C ARG A 10 49.21 -3.84 -3.15
N ALA A 11 49.25 -4.76 -4.10
CA ALA A 11 48.17 -5.71 -4.36
C ALA A 11 48.11 -6.73 -3.22
N LEU A 12 47.08 -6.65 -2.37
CA LEU A 12 46.72 -7.69 -1.43
C LEU A 12 45.38 -8.27 -1.85
N SER A 13 45.45 -9.21 -2.79
CA SER A 13 44.35 -10.09 -3.18
C SER A 13 44.08 -11.09 -2.05
N LEU A 14 43.09 -10.82 -1.21
CA LEU A 14 42.51 -11.84 -0.32
C LEU A 14 41.20 -12.34 -0.91
N ARG A 15 41.36 -13.49 -1.56
CA ARG A 15 40.35 -14.32 -2.21
C ARG A 15 39.48 -14.98 -1.13
N THR A 16 38.37 -14.37 -0.74
CA THR A 16 37.38 -15.01 0.12
C THR A 16 36.51 -15.96 -0.72
N LYS A 17 36.61 -17.26 -0.45
CA LYS A 17 35.81 -18.32 -1.09
C LYS A 17 34.33 -18.16 -0.71
N PRO A 18 33.37 -18.28 -1.66
CA PRO A 18 31.95 -18.34 -1.31
C PRO A 18 31.61 -19.70 -0.71
N ALA A 19 31.05 -19.69 0.50
CA ALA A 19 30.47 -20.88 1.12
C ALA A 19 29.12 -21.19 0.45
N PHE A 20 29.07 -22.30 -0.29
CA PHE A 20 27.84 -22.90 -0.76
C PHE A 20 26.99 -23.30 0.45
N ARG A 21 25.85 -22.63 0.66
CA ARG A 21 24.81 -23.11 1.58
C ARG A 21 23.78 -23.89 0.78
N ILE A 22 23.78 -25.20 1.02
CA ILE A 22 22.81 -26.17 0.51
C ILE A 22 21.44 -25.85 1.12
N VAL A 23 20.43 -25.72 0.27
CA VAL A 23 19.02 -25.51 0.66
C VAL A 23 18.39 -26.88 0.91
N PRO A 24 17.85 -27.18 2.11
CA PRO A 24 17.06 -28.38 2.29
C PRO A 24 15.67 -28.21 1.65
N THR A 25 15.42 -28.93 0.56
CA THR A 25 14.09 -29.14 0.00
C THR A 25 13.31 -30.11 0.88
N LEU A 26 12.56 -29.59 1.86
CA LEU A 26 11.58 -30.38 2.61
C LEU A 26 10.17 -30.18 2.04
N ARG A 27 9.86 -31.11 1.11
CA ARG A 27 8.58 -31.83 0.93
C ARG A 27 7.30 -31.07 1.30
N ARG A 28 6.63 -30.56 0.26
CA ARG A 28 5.21 -30.20 0.24
C ARG A 28 4.38 -31.40 0.73
N GLN A 29 3.85 -31.32 1.94
CA GLN A 29 2.76 -32.17 2.40
C GLN A 29 1.46 -31.38 2.29
N GLN A 30 0.62 -31.74 1.33
CA GLN A 30 -0.81 -31.46 1.39
C GLN A 30 -1.47 -32.70 1.99
N PRO A 31 -2.27 -32.55 3.04
CA PRO A 31 -3.37 -33.48 3.24
C PRO A 31 -4.74 -32.78 3.30
N ALA A 32 -5.64 -33.36 2.50
CA ALA A 32 -7.08 -33.51 2.70
C ALA A 32 -7.92 -32.24 2.89
N VAL A 33 -8.55 -31.84 1.80
CA VAL A 33 -9.86 -31.20 1.83
C VAL A 33 -10.82 -32.07 2.65
N ARG A 34 -11.12 -31.66 3.89
CA ARG A 34 -12.24 -32.23 4.62
C ARG A 34 -13.52 -31.63 4.06
N SER A 35 -14.33 -32.54 3.54
CA SER A 35 -15.66 -32.39 2.99
C SER A 35 -16.52 -31.37 3.72
N ILE A 36 -17.16 -30.53 2.91
CA ILE A 36 -18.30 -29.70 3.24
C ILE A 36 -19.42 -30.65 3.74
N SER A 37 -19.70 -30.65 5.05
CA SER A 37 -20.95 -31.23 5.54
C SER A 37 -22.06 -30.21 5.30
N GLN A 38 -22.82 -30.47 4.24
CA GLN A 38 -24.12 -29.86 4.00
C GLN A 38 -25.08 -30.54 4.98
N ASN A 39 -25.46 -29.84 6.06
CA ASN A 39 -26.81 -29.87 6.65
C ASN A 39 -26.80 -29.27 8.07
N ALA A 40 -27.16 -27.99 8.14
CA ALA A 40 -28.07 -27.50 9.16
C ALA A 40 -28.85 -26.33 8.58
N LEU A 41 -29.81 -26.67 7.71
CA LEU A 41 -30.93 -25.80 7.38
C LEU A 41 -31.79 -25.65 8.65
N ALA A 42 -31.61 -24.55 9.36
CA ALA A 42 -32.64 -24.00 10.22
C ALA A 42 -32.65 -22.48 10.03
N PRO A 43 -33.62 -21.91 9.30
CA PRO A 43 -33.91 -20.50 9.46
C PRO A 43 -34.69 -20.39 10.76
N ALA A 44 -33.99 -20.24 11.89
CA ALA A 44 -34.62 -19.65 13.05
C ALA A 44 -35.11 -18.27 12.61
N GLN A 45 -36.43 -18.12 12.53
CA GLN A 45 -37.12 -16.86 12.29
C GLN A 45 -36.83 -15.93 13.48
N ALA A 46 -35.62 -15.38 13.53
CA ALA A 46 -35.32 -14.25 14.35
C ALA A 46 -36.14 -13.09 13.79
N GLN A 47 -37.28 -12.82 14.43
CA GLN A 47 -38.03 -11.59 14.25
C GLN A 47 -37.07 -10.44 14.52
N ARG A 48 -36.47 -9.91 13.45
CA ARG A 48 -35.65 -8.72 13.52
C ARG A 48 -36.57 -7.57 13.91
N PRO A 49 -36.31 -6.83 15.00
CA PRO A 49 -37.11 -5.67 15.31
C PRO A 49 -37.07 -4.72 14.12
N ALA A 50 -38.25 -4.31 13.65
CA ALA A 50 -38.39 -3.31 12.61
C ALA A 50 -37.77 -2.02 13.13
N ILE A 51 -36.55 -1.71 12.68
CA ILE A 51 -35.95 -0.39 12.86
C ILE A 51 -36.89 0.58 12.17
N MET A 52 -37.61 1.40 12.94
CA MET A 52 -38.40 2.51 12.43
C MET A 52 -37.52 3.31 11.49
N ARG A 53 -37.79 3.22 10.18
CA ARG A 53 -37.11 4.04 9.18
C ARG A 53 -37.55 5.48 9.46
N PRO A 54 -36.66 6.40 9.85
CA PRO A 54 -37.05 7.80 9.98
C PRO A 54 -37.60 8.28 8.63
N SER A 55 -38.73 9.00 8.69
CA SER A 55 -39.43 9.53 7.52
C SER A 55 -38.46 10.29 6.61
N ALA A 56 -38.61 10.09 5.29
CA ALA A 56 -37.72 10.63 4.27
C ALA A 56 -37.54 12.16 4.32
N ALA A 57 -38.45 12.88 5.00
CA ALA A 57 -38.43 14.32 5.16
C ALA A 57 -37.18 14.86 5.91
N ILE A 58 -36.56 14.10 6.80
CA ILE A 58 -35.34 14.54 7.53
C ILE A 58 -34.06 14.37 6.68
N ARG A 59 -34.11 13.62 5.57
CA ARG A 59 -32.91 13.31 4.77
C ARG A 59 -32.41 14.47 3.90
N ALA A 60 -33.23 15.50 3.66
CA ALA A 60 -32.93 16.56 2.71
C ALA A 60 -31.85 17.55 3.20
N THR A 61 -31.74 17.79 4.51
CA THR A 61 -30.78 18.76 5.08
C THR A 61 -29.43 18.14 5.47
N LEU A 62 -29.31 16.80 5.48
CA LEU A 62 -28.08 16.07 5.80
C LEU A 62 -27.36 15.47 4.57
N LEU A 63 -27.69 15.91 3.35
CA LEU A 63 -26.87 15.62 2.17
C LEU A 63 -25.61 16.48 2.15
N GLN A 64 -24.93 16.58 3.29
CA GLN A 64 -23.57 17.07 3.36
C GLN A 64 -22.75 16.17 2.46
N GLN A 65 -22.31 16.76 1.35
CA GLN A 65 -21.63 16.13 0.26
C GLN A 65 -20.57 15.19 0.83
N GLN A 66 -20.73 13.89 0.58
CA GLN A 66 -19.79 12.86 1.01
C GLN A 66 -18.42 13.19 0.39
N THR A 67 -17.61 14.00 1.07
CA THR A 67 -16.25 14.34 0.65
C THR A 67 -15.45 13.06 0.75
N ARG A 68 -15.46 12.27 -0.33
CA ARG A 68 -14.61 11.09 -0.46
C ARG A 68 -13.20 11.53 -0.12
N GLY A 69 -12.61 10.87 0.89
CA GLY A 69 -11.25 11.13 1.35
C GLY A 69 -10.19 10.91 0.26
N MET A 70 -8.93 10.97 0.66
CA MET A 70 -7.81 10.85 -0.27
C MET A 70 -7.62 9.41 -0.78
N LYS A 71 -7.48 9.21 -2.09
CA LYS A 71 -7.32 7.87 -2.69
C LYS A 71 -5.85 7.50 -2.87
N VAL A 72 -5.46 6.30 -2.44
CA VAL A 72 -4.09 5.81 -2.64
C VAL A 72 -4.00 5.08 -3.99
N HIS A 73 -2.97 5.40 -4.78
CA HIS A 73 -2.67 4.79 -6.07
C HIS A 73 -1.17 4.49 -6.17
N SER A 74 -0.79 3.48 -6.97
CA SER A 74 0.63 3.20 -7.25
C SER A 74 1.28 4.28 -8.12
N SER A 75 0.52 4.86 -9.05
CA SER A 75 0.91 5.99 -9.89
C SER A 75 -0.13 7.10 -9.79
N VAL A 76 0.34 8.33 -9.57
CA VAL A 76 -0.50 9.52 -9.41
C VAL A 76 -0.33 10.43 -10.62
N LYS A 77 -1.45 10.87 -11.19
CA LYS A 77 -1.50 11.77 -12.36
C LYS A 77 -2.41 12.95 -12.07
N LYS A 78 -2.10 14.12 -12.64
CA LYS A 78 -3.00 15.29 -12.62
C LYS A 78 -4.21 14.99 -13.51
N ARG A 79 -5.41 15.35 -13.03
CA ARG A 79 -6.67 15.20 -13.77
C ARG A 79 -7.25 16.54 -14.23
N CYS A 80 -6.69 17.63 -13.73
CA CYS A 80 -7.21 18.97 -13.86
C CYS A 80 -6.07 19.99 -13.78
N GLU A 81 -6.35 21.24 -14.17
CA GLU A 81 -5.40 22.35 -14.16
C GLU A 81 -5.05 22.79 -12.72
N HIS A 82 -6.05 22.76 -11.83
CA HIS A 82 -5.92 23.08 -10.41
C HIS A 82 -5.19 21.99 -9.59
N CYS A 83 -4.81 20.88 -10.22
CA CYS A 83 -4.22 19.72 -9.56
C CYS A 83 -2.70 19.94 -9.41
N LYS A 84 -2.22 20.05 -8.17
CA LYS A 84 -0.80 20.28 -7.84
C LYS A 84 -0.15 19.02 -7.30
N VAL A 85 1.07 18.75 -7.75
CA VAL A 85 1.91 17.64 -7.27
C VAL A 85 2.75 18.16 -6.12
N VAL A 86 2.66 17.53 -4.96
CA VAL A 86 3.43 17.92 -3.77
C VAL A 86 4.03 16.69 -3.09
N ARG A 87 5.29 16.78 -2.65
CA ARG A 87 5.91 15.75 -1.79
C ARG A 87 5.76 16.16 -0.33
N ARG A 88 5.28 15.24 0.52
CA ARG A 88 5.12 15.47 1.96
C ARG A 88 5.66 14.29 2.74
N LYS A 89 5.92 14.49 4.04
CA LYS A 89 6.53 13.49 4.94
C LYS A 89 7.90 13.02 4.44
N ALA A 90 8.73 13.94 3.94
CA ALA A 90 10.13 13.64 3.67
C ALA A 90 10.94 13.76 4.97
N GLY A 91 11.98 12.96 5.11
CA GLY A 91 12.86 12.97 6.28
C GLY A 91 14.26 12.48 5.91
N LYS A 92 15.20 12.51 6.87
CA LYS A 92 16.60 12.13 6.62
C LYS A 92 16.76 10.71 6.04
N ARG A 93 15.86 9.79 6.42
CA ARG A 93 15.90 8.38 6.00
C ARG A 93 15.02 8.06 4.78
N HIS A 94 14.06 8.91 4.40
CA HIS A 94 13.10 8.59 3.33
C HIS A 94 12.67 9.81 2.50
N ARG A 95 12.43 9.58 1.20
CA ARG A 95 12.05 10.61 0.21
C ARG A 95 10.58 11.09 0.32
N GLY A 96 9.81 10.53 1.26
CA GLY A 96 8.40 10.87 1.49
C GLY A 96 7.44 10.34 0.42
N TYR A 97 6.18 10.76 0.49
CA TYR A 97 5.13 10.35 -0.45
C TYR A 97 4.74 11.49 -1.39
N LEU A 98 4.36 11.13 -2.61
CA LEU A 98 3.83 12.06 -3.60
C LEU A 98 2.32 12.18 -3.42
N TYR A 99 1.81 13.41 -3.43
CA TYR A 99 0.40 13.70 -3.29
C TYR A 99 -0.09 14.55 -4.46
N ILE A 100 -1.34 14.31 -4.88
CA ILE A 100 -2.10 15.23 -5.72
C ILE A 100 -3.06 15.97 -4.80
N ILE A 101 -2.90 17.29 -4.72
CA ILE A 101 -3.84 18.18 -4.06
C ILE A 101 -4.62 18.96 -5.13
N CYS A 102 -5.91 19.19 -4.87
CA CYS A 102 -6.76 19.98 -5.74
C CYS A 102 -7.69 20.81 -4.84
N SER A 103 -7.76 22.12 -5.09
CA SER A 103 -8.68 23.04 -4.42
C SER A 103 -10.07 22.96 -5.04
N ALA A 104 -10.16 22.90 -6.36
CA ALA A 104 -11.43 22.93 -7.10
C ALA A 104 -12.29 21.68 -6.90
N ASN A 105 -11.69 20.48 -6.84
CA ASN A 105 -12.45 19.24 -6.69
C ASN A 105 -11.76 18.25 -5.74
N PRO A 106 -12.40 17.88 -4.61
CA PRO A 106 -11.83 16.94 -3.64
C PRO A 106 -11.69 15.51 -4.17
N ARG A 107 -12.38 15.13 -5.26
CA ARG A 107 -12.25 13.78 -5.86
C ARG A 107 -10.89 13.53 -6.52
N HIS A 108 -10.12 14.59 -6.78
CA HIS A 108 -8.79 14.48 -7.37
C HIS A 108 -7.67 14.25 -6.34
N LYS A 109 -8.00 14.30 -5.05
CA LYS A 109 -7.06 14.08 -3.95
C LYS A 109 -6.49 12.65 -3.98
N GLN A 110 -5.19 12.51 -4.23
CA GLN A 110 -4.51 11.22 -4.32
C GLN A 110 -3.17 11.17 -3.57
N ARG A 111 -2.73 9.97 -3.17
CA ARG A 111 -1.40 9.69 -2.59
C ARG A 111 -0.72 8.53 -3.32
N GLN A 112 0.58 8.63 -3.55
CA GLN A 112 1.40 7.57 -4.11
C GLN A 112 1.93 6.63 -3.02
N GLY A 113 1.64 5.34 -3.15
CA GLY A 113 2.12 4.28 -2.24
C GLY A 113 1.15 3.94 -1.13
#